data_AF-A0A0W0YIB5-F1
#
_entry.id   AF-A0A0W0YIB5-F1
#
_cell.length_a   1.000
_cell.length_b   1.000
_cell.length_c   1.000
_cell.angle_alpha   90.00
_cell.angle_beta   90.00
_cell.angle_gamma   90.00
#
_symmetry.space_group_name_H-M   'P 1'
#
loop_
_entity.id
_entity.type
_entity.pdbx_description
1 polymer ?
#
loop_
_entity_poly.entity_id
_entity_poly.type
_entity_poly.pdbx_seq_one_letter_code
_entity_poly.pdbx_strand_id
1 'polypeptide(L)'
;MLYSIKGLYKHIIFLFSYFLIFLNHIIPFLVCTYRAPIEFHIENKLFTYTAKIYFDKIEINQSSGNNLDSLFIWMLTQQKGEFGNYNGQITNNKTNQIEKEFRTSSY
;
A
#
# COMPACT_ATOMS: atom_id res chain seq x y z
N MET A 1 8.88 -42.77 39.16
CA MET A 1 8.06 -42.28 38.03
C MET A 1 7.81 -40.76 38.10
N LEU A 2 8.81 -39.93 38.48
CA LEU A 2 8.65 -38.46 38.60
C LEU A 2 9.63 -37.65 37.71
N TYR A 3 10.67 -38.29 37.16
CA TYR A 3 11.70 -37.61 36.37
C TYR A 3 11.27 -37.29 34.92
N SER A 4 10.29 -38.02 34.37
CA SER A 4 9.81 -37.83 33.00
C SER A 4 8.97 -36.55 32.81
N ILE A 5 8.24 -36.15 33.86
CA ILE A 5 7.31 -35.00 33.82
C ILE A 5 8.08 -33.67 33.80
N LYS A 6 9.22 -33.59 34.50
CA LYS A 6 10.06 -32.37 34.54
C LYS A 6 10.72 -32.06 33.19
N GLY A 7 11.14 -33.09 32.46
CA GLY A 7 11.71 -32.94 31.11
C GLY A 7 10.67 -32.45 30.10
N LEU A 8 9.46 -33.00 30.17
CA LEU A 8 8.34 -32.63 29.30
C LEU A 8 7.92 -31.16 29.52
N TYR A 9 7.84 -30.71 30.77
CA TYR A 9 7.47 -29.33 31.09
C TYR A 9 8.50 -28.31 30.55
N LYS A 10 9.79 -28.62 30.65
CA LYS A 10 10.87 -27.79 30.09
C LYS A 10 10.78 -27.70 28.57
N HIS A 11 10.43 -28.81 27.91
CA HIS A 11 10.27 -28.86 26.45
C HIS A 11 9.03 -28.05 25.99
N ILE A 12 7.92 -28.12 26.74
CA ILE A 12 6.70 -27.37 26.46
C ILE A 12 6.94 -25.86 26.62
N ILE A 13 7.63 -25.42 27.68
CA ILE A 13 7.98 -24.01 27.86
C ILE A 13 8.85 -23.50 26.71
N PHE A 14 9.81 -24.31 26.26
CA PHE A 14 10.69 -23.94 25.16
C PHE A 14 9.92 -23.76 23.84
N LEU A 15 9.00 -24.68 23.55
CA LEU A 15 8.07 -24.60 22.41
C LEU A 15 7.17 -23.36 22.49
N PHE A 16 6.64 -23.04 23.67
CA PHE A 16 5.77 -21.87 23.86
C PHE A 16 6.52 -20.55 23.72
N SER A 17 7.75 -20.48 24.23
CA SER A 17 8.64 -19.32 24.04
C SER A 17 8.97 -19.09 22.58
N TYR A 18 9.29 -20.15 21.84
CA TYR A 18 9.58 -20.07 20.41
C TYR A 18 8.34 -19.63 19.60
N PHE A 19 7.16 -20.11 19.97
CA PHE A 19 5.88 -19.68 19.38
C PHE A 19 5.59 -18.20 19.65
N LEU A 20 5.83 -17.70 20.86
CA LEU A 20 5.69 -16.29 21.21
C LEU A 20 6.65 -15.38 20.45
N ILE A 21 7.90 -15.82 20.24
CA ILE A 21 8.89 -15.09 19.43
C ILE A 21 8.46 -15.06 17.96
N PHE A 22 7.97 -16.19 17.44
CA PHE A 22 7.46 -16.29 16.08
C PHE A 22 6.23 -15.40 15.86
N LEU A 23 5.30 -15.34 16.83
CA LEU A 23 4.20 -14.38 16.78
C LEU A 23 4.72 -12.93 16.78
N ASN A 24 5.64 -12.56 17.66
CA ASN A 24 6.18 -11.19 17.70
C ASN A 24 6.90 -10.78 16.41
N HIS A 25 7.50 -11.74 15.68
CA HIS A 25 8.15 -11.46 14.40
C HIS A 25 7.15 -11.38 13.23
N ILE A 26 6.03 -12.10 13.30
CA ILE A 26 5.01 -12.08 12.24
C ILE A 26 4.01 -10.94 12.43
N ILE A 27 3.70 -10.53 13.66
CA ILE A 27 2.80 -9.42 13.96
C ILE A 27 3.14 -8.15 13.14
N PRO A 28 4.38 -7.65 13.04
CA PRO A 28 4.68 -6.49 12.20
C PRO A 28 4.45 -6.73 10.70
N PHE A 29 4.65 -7.97 10.22
CA PHE A 29 4.39 -8.34 8.83
C PHE A 29 2.88 -8.39 8.52
N LEU A 30 2.10 -8.90 9.48
CA LEU A 30 0.64 -8.84 9.46
C LEU A 30 0.17 -7.38 9.51
N VAL A 31 0.69 -6.54 10.43
CA VAL A 31 0.43 -5.10 10.50
C VAL A 31 0.64 -4.42 9.14
N CYS A 32 1.76 -4.67 8.46
CA CYS A 32 2.02 -4.08 7.15
C CYS A 32 1.05 -4.54 6.05
N THR A 33 0.60 -5.80 6.10
CA THR A 33 -0.27 -6.38 5.06
C THR A 33 -1.76 -6.05 5.25
N TYR A 34 -2.24 -5.85 6.48
CA TYR A 34 -3.62 -5.40 6.73
C TYR A 34 -3.79 -3.90 6.93
N ARG A 35 -2.73 -3.16 7.28
CA ARG A 35 -2.79 -1.69 7.40
C ARG A 35 -2.89 -1.01 6.03
N ALA A 36 -2.16 -1.51 5.03
CA ALA A 36 -2.21 -0.98 3.67
C ALA A 36 -3.64 -0.96 3.06
N PRO A 37 -4.44 -2.05 3.09
CA PRO A 37 -5.78 -2.03 2.47
C PRO A 37 -6.83 -1.23 3.26
N ILE A 38 -6.73 -1.15 4.59
CA ILE A 38 -7.72 -0.44 5.42
C ILE A 38 -7.48 1.07 5.37
N GLU A 39 -6.23 1.52 5.40
CA GLU A 39 -5.85 2.94 5.26
C GLU A 39 -6.22 3.44 3.85
N PHE A 40 -6.03 2.61 2.81
CA PHE A 40 -6.40 2.91 1.42
C PHE A 40 -7.92 3.12 1.20
N HIS A 41 -8.77 2.41 1.93
CA HIS A 41 -10.22 2.56 1.80
C HIS A 41 -10.77 3.75 2.59
N ILE A 42 -10.12 4.13 3.69
CA ILE A 42 -10.52 5.28 4.52
C ILE A 42 -9.99 6.60 3.95
N GLU A 43 -8.78 6.61 3.40
CA GLU A 43 -8.16 7.79 2.81
C GLU A 43 -8.88 8.31 1.56
N ASN A 44 -9.35 7.41 0.69
CA ASN A 44 -10.06 7.80 -0.53
C ASN A 44 -11.39 8.55 -0.26
N LYS A 45 -11.94 8.46 0.97
CA LYS A 45 -13.15 9.20 1.34
C LYS A 45 -12.87 10.59 1.92
N LEU A 46 -11.66 10.86 2.38
CA LEU A 46 -11.28 12.15 2.96
C LEU A 46 -10.71 13.12 1.91
N PHE A 47 -10.20 12.59 0.80
CA PHE A 47 -9.55 13.37 -0.25
C PHE A 47 -10.50 13.72 -1.40
N THR A 48 -10.42 14.98 -1.85
CA THR A 48 -11.28 15.52 -2.91
C THR A 48 -10.91 14.96 -4.29
N TYR A 49 -9.64 14.65 -4.50
CA TYR A 49 -9.11 14.19 -5.77
C TYR A 49 -8.25 12.94 -5.60
N THR A 50 -8.28 12.07 -6.60
CA THR A 50 -7.41 10.90 -6.72
C THR A 50 -6.73 10.92 -8.08
N ALA A 51 -5.40 10.99 -8.05
CA ALA A 51 -4.52 10.85 -9.20
C ALA A 51 -4.13 9.39 -9.39
N LYS A 52 -4.20 8.91 -10.62
CA LYS A 52 -3.80 7.56 -11.03
C LYS A 52 -2.88 7.63 -12.23
N ILE A 53 -1.86 6.80 -12.24
CA ILE A 53 -0.91 6.66 -13.33
C ILE A 53 -0.99 5.24 -13.86
N TYR A 54 -1.08 5.14 -15.17
CA TYR A 54 -1.16 3.93 -15.93
C TYR A 54 0.04 3.80 -16.85
N PHE A 55 0.61 2.61 -16.90
CA PHE A 55 1.50 2.20 -17.98
C PHE A 55 0.72 1.29 -18.93
N ASP A 56 0.55 1.73 -20.17
CA ASP A 56 -0.41 1.16 -21.12
C ASP A 56 -1.84 1.05 -20.53
N LYS A 57 -2.19 -0.10 -19.95
CA LYS A 57 -3.50 -0.39 -19.34
C LYS A 57 -3.43 -0.78 -17.87
N ILE A 58 -2.22 -0.79 -17.29
CA ILE A 58 -1.97 -1.25 -15.92
C ILE A 58 -1.80 -0.04 -15.02
N GLU A 59 -2.57 0.04 -13.94
CA GLU A 59 -2.38 1.04 -12.89
C GLU A 59 -1.08 0.73 -12.15
N ILE A 60 -0.11 1.65 -12.21
CA ILE A 60 1.21 1.46 -11.60
C ILE A 60 1.37 2.24 -10.31
N ASN A 61 0.75 3.42 -10.21
CA ASN A 61 0.86 4.32 -9.07
C ASN A 61 -0.44 5.10 -8.90
N GLN A 62 -0.74 5.46 -7.66
CA GLN A 62 -1.85 6.34 -7.33
C GLN A 62 -1.56 7.20 -6.11
N SER A 63 -2.19 8.37 -6.04
CA SER A 63 -2.08 9.31 -4.94
C SER A 63 -3.41 10.05 -4.77
N SER A 64 -3.80 10.32 -3.53
CA SER A 64 -5.03 11.03 -3.21
C SER A 64 -4.70 12.31 -2.43
N GLY A 65 -5.46 13.37 -2.66
CA GLY A 65 -5.20 14.68 -2.07
C GLY A 65 -6.34 15.68 -2.28
N ASN A 66 -6.27 16.79 -1.57
CA ASN A 66 -7.27 17.87 -1.68
C ASN A 66 -6.85 19.00 -2.63
N ASN A 67 -5.57 19.04 -3.00
CA ASN A 67 -5.04 20.05 -3.91
C ASN A 67 -4.73 19.40 -5.27
N LEU A 68 -5.45 19.83 -6.29
CA LEU A 68 -5.32 19.35 -7.65
C LEU A 68 -3.93 19.61 -8.22
N ASP A 69 -3.34 20.78 -7.96
CA ASP A 69 -2.03 21.15 -8.51
C ASP A 69 -0.90 20.37 -7.85
N SER A 70 -1.01 20.09 -6.55
CA SER A 70 -0.04 19.23 -5.86
C SER A 70 -0.04 17.81 -6.44
N LEU A 71 -1.22 17.26 -6.72
CA LEU A 71 -1.35 15.96 -7.37
C LEU A 71 -0.84 15.97 -8.81
N PHE A 72 -1.06 17.07 -9.54
CA PHE A 72 -0.54 17.24 -10.88
C PHE A 72 1.00 17.28 -10.90
N ILE A 73 1.61 18.06 -10.01
CA ILE A 73 3.08 18.09 -9.83
C ILE A 73 3.59 16.69 -9.47
N TRP A 74 2.92 16.01 -8.54
CA TRP A 74 3.28 14.64 -8.15
C TRP A 74 3.26 13.68 -9.34
N MET A 75 2.24 13.74 -10.23
CA MET A 75 2.22 12.90 -11.43
C MET A 75 3.39 13.21 -12.38
N LEU A 76 3.74 14.49 -12.56
CA LEU A 76 4.88 14.89 -13.38
C LEU A 76 6.23 14.42 -12.80
N THR A 77 6.36 14.31 -11.47
CA THR A 77 7.58 13.79 -10.86
C THR A 77 7.73 12.28 -11.03
N GLN A 78 6.62 11.53 -11.12
CA GLN A 78 6.67 10.09 -11.39
C GLN A 78 7.25 9.76 -12.78
N GLN A 79 7.19 10.69 -13.73
CA GLN A 79 7.70 10.50 -15.08
C GLN A 79 9.25 10.56 -15.16
N LYS A 80 9.94 11.06 -14.13
CA LYS A 80 11.41 11.19 -14.15
C LYS A 80 12.07 9.82 -13.99
N GLY A 81 12.43 9.20 -15.12
CA GLY A 81 13.36 8.08 -15.16
C GLY A 81 12.93 6.91 -16.04
N GLU A 82 11.68 6.88 -16.51
CA GLU A 82 11.16 5.74 -17.27
C GLU A 82 10.62 6.15 -18.65
N PHE A 83 10.94 5.34 -19.65
CA PHE A 83 10.53 5.52 -21.04
C PHE A 83 9.33 4.62 -21.34
N GLY A 84 8.26 5.17 -21.91
CA GLY A 84 7.10 4.40 -22.37
C GLY A 84 5.79 5.19 -22.35
N ASN A 85 4.68 4.50 -22.60
CA ASN A 85 3.34 5.08 -22.70
C ASN A 85 2.72 5.30 -21.32
N TYR A 86 3.17 6.33 -20.60
CA TYR A 86 2.52 6.75 -19.37
C TYR A 86 1.29 7.57 -19.68
N ASN A 87 0.17 7.11 -19.14
CA ASN A 87 -1.07 7.86 -19.08
C ASN A 87 -1.35 8.17 -17.61
N GLY A 88 -1.99 9.29 -17.30
CA GLY A 88 -2.51 9.47 -15.97
C GLY A 88 -3.70 10.40 -15.94
N GLN A 89 -4.52 10.21 -14.92
CA GLN A 89 -5.77 10.92 -14.73
C GLN A 89 -5.90 11.37 -13.28
N ILE A 90 -6.42 12.58 -13.08
CA ILE A 90 -6.91 13.04 -11.78
C ILE A 90 -8.42 13.01 -11.85
N THR A 91 -9.02 12.24 -10.95
CA THR A 91 -10.47 12.12 -10.81
C THR A 91 -10.92 12.86 -9.55
N ASN A 92 -11.99 13.62 -9.63
CA ASN A 92 -12.66 14.22 -8.49
C ASN A 92 -13.54 13.17 -7.81
N ASN A 93 -13.26 12.84 -6.56
CA ASN A 93 -13.95 11.77 -5.83
C ASN A 93 -15.40 12.13 -5.49
N LYS A 94 -15.76 13.42 -5.51
CA LYS A 94 -17.12 13.89 -5.24
C LYS A 94 -18.03 13.78 -6.47
N THR A 95 -17.51 14.14 -7.64
CA THR A 95 -18.28 14.16 -8.90
C THR A 95 -18.01 12.95 -9.79
N ASN A 96 -16.98 12.15 -9.47
CA ASN A 96 -16.42 11.09 -10.31
C ASN A 96 -16.01 11.58 -11.71
N GLN A 97 -15.73 12.87 -11.87
CA GLN A 97 -15.29 13.46 -13.14
C GLN A 97 -13.77 13.51 -13.23
N ILE A 98 -13.24 13.35 -14.45
CA ILE A 98 -11.81 13.53 -14.72
C ILE A 98 -11.55 15.02 -14.87
N GLU A 99 -10.75 15.58 -13.97
CA GLU A 99 -10.42 17.02 -13.92
C GLU A 99 -9.17 17.32 -14.75
N LYS A 100 -8.22 16.38 -14.79
CA LYS A 100 -7.01 16.45 -15.61
C LYS A 100 -6.64 15.08 -16.13
N GLU A 101 -6.20 15.02 -17.38
CA GLU A 101 -5.59 13.85 -17.99
C GLU A 101 -4.25 14.27 -18.60
N PHE A 102 -3.26 13.39 -18.54
CA PHE A 102 -2.03 13.54 -19.29
C PHE A 102 -1.68 12.23 -19.97
N ARG A 103 -1.09 12.33 -21.16
CA ARG A 103 -0.52 11.20 -21.88
C ARG A 103 0.84 11.63 -22.37
N THR A 104 1.86 10.87 -22.02
CA THR A 104 3.16 11.00 -22.68
C THR A 104 3.18 9.99 -23.81
N SER A 105 3.09 10.48 -25.05
CA SER A 105 3.44 9.68 -26.21
C SER A 105 4.95 9.82 -26.41
N SER A 106 5.72 8.78 -26.07
CA SER A 106 7.07 8.66 -26.60
C SER A 106 6.94 8.28 -28.08
N TYR A 107 7.22 9.24 -28.97
CA TYR A 107 7.47 8.97 -30.39
C TYR A 107 8.86 8.36 -30.57
#